data_AF-H0T7F7-F1
#
_entry.id   AF-H0T7F7-F1
#
_cell.length_a   1.000
_cell.length_b   1.000
_cell.length_c   1.000
_cell.angle_alpha   90.00
_cell.angle_beta   90.00
_cell.angle_gamma   90.00
#
_symmetry.space_group_name_H-M   'P 1'
#
loop_
_entity.id
_entity.type
_entity.pdbx_description
1 polymer ?
#
loop_
_entity_poly.entity_id
_entity_poly.type
_entity_poly.pdbx_seq_one_letter_code
_entity_poly.pdbx_strand_id
1 'polypeptide(L)'
;MSLPKTDTALLASRWSEGVLLKRDVFSTVERGRFKSDTGEVDAVLRRLDEVPWWSFVLARHLFARERKALARAKGLDAGPDLLWAGDRALVRGFINGVALHLAKPHGNVAYFRSAKRMMRRLHRAGITHNDLAKEQNWLVGHDGHCYVTDFQLAACFESRTRLFRIAAYEDLRHLLKHKRTYAPEALTAKERKILARKSLFARIWLMTGKKVYRAITRGIFNFTDREGGGRRLVNDAPVLMDLIRKNPSVRDAAIVAFADRRTGVGLYAFVEAEQPALESQLQNELASAKGPKPPEHIQVVHALPRDANGRPRTELLQLVAMNQIDLIEPMITSDSDRAFLKDILDSRKNLRDRFNFEADLKLPSA
;
A
#
# COMPACT_ATOMS: atom_id res chain seq x y z
N MET A 1 -21.22 10.19 -5.24
CA MET A 1 -22.15 11.23 -4.69
C MET A 1 -21.30 12.41 -4.26
N SER A 2 -21.63 13.66 -4.62
CA SER A 2 -20.76 14.81 -4.33
C SER A 2 -20.41 14.99 -2.84
N LEU A 3 -19.28 15.66 -2.58
CA LEU A 3 -18.93 16.10 -1.23
C LEU A 3 -19.93 17.14 -0.71
N PRO A 4 -20.25 17.13 0.60
CA PRO A 4 -21.00 18.22 1.24
C PRO A 4 -20.29 19.56 1.05
N LYS A 5 -21.05 20.66 0.93
CA LYS A 5 -20.50 22.00 0.69
C LYS A 5 -19.46 22.40 1.76
N THR A 6 -19.67 22.00 3.00
CA THR A 6 -18.75 22.22 4.13
C THR A 6 -17.41 21.51 3.94
N ASP A 7 -17.45 20.24 3.53
CA ASP A 7 -16.25 19.45 3.25
C ASP A 7 -15.50 20.06 2.06
N THR A 8 -16.21 20.42 0.99
CA THR A 8 -15.63 21.05 -0.21
C THR A 8 -14.95 22.38 0.11
N ALA A 9 -15.61 23.27 0.87
CA ALA A 9 -15.05 24.58 1.21
C ALA A 9 -13.78 24.46 2.08
N LEU A 10 -13.76 23.49 3.00
CA LEU A 10 -12.59 23.26 3.84
C LEU A 10 -11.43 22.67 3.04
N LEU A 11 -11.69 21.67 2.19
CA LEU A 11 -10.64 21.09 1.36
C LEU A 11 -10.09 22.12 0.36
N ALA A 12 -10.94 22.93 -0.28
CA ALA A 12 -10.48 23.98 -1.19
C ALA A 12 -9.54 25.02 -0.53
N SER A 13 -9.67 25.23 0.79
CA SER A 13 -8.86 26.22 1.53
C SER A 13 -7.65 25.63 2.26
N ARG A 14 -7.68 24.33 2.59
CA ARG A 14 -6.66 23.70 3.45
C ARG A 14 -5.95 22.49 2.83
N TRP A 15 -6.40 21.98 1.70
CA TRP A 15 -5.80 20.83 1.03
C TRP A 15 -5.11 21.23 -0.27
N SER A 16 -3.87 20.81 -0.42
CA SER A 16 -3.12 20.89 -1.67
C SER A 16 -2.96 19.48 -2.22
N GLU A 17 -3.53 19.24 -3.39
CA GLU A 17 -3.49 17.92 -4.06
C GLU A 17 -2.06 17.49 -4.41
N GLY A 18 -1.83 16.18 -4.38
CA GLY A 18 -0.57 15.55 -4.78
C GLY A 18 -0.82 14.24 -5.54
N VAL A 19 -0.38 13.13 -4.96
CA VAL A 19 -0.32 11.81 -5.61
C VAL A 19 -1.53 10.95 -5.24
N LEU A 20 -2.16 10.31 -6.22
CA LEU A 20 -3.20 9.31 -5.97
C LEU A 20 -2.55 8.04 -5.41
N LEU A 21 -2.91 7.64 -4.20
CA LEU A 21 -2.40 6.41 -3.57
C LEU A 21 -3.26 5.20 -3.90
N LYS A 22 -4.59 5.38 -3.91
CA LYS A 22 -5.55 4.29 -4.07
C LYS A 22 -6.88 4.82 -4.58
N ARG A 23 -7.52 4.10 -5.50
CA ARG A 23 -8.93 4.29 -5.84
C ARG A 23 -9.62 2.93 -5.90
N ASP A 24 -10.66 2.75 -5.11
CA ASP A 24 -11.46 1.54 -5.08
C ASP A 24 -12.96 1.84 -4.95
N VAL A 25 -13.78 0.79 -4.91
CA VAL A 25 -15.25 0.92 -4.80
C VAL A 25 -15.71 1.54 -3.47
N PHE A 26 -14.83 1.72 -2.49
CA PHE A 26 -15.15 2.25 -1.17
C PHE A 26 -14.59 3.64 -0.92
N SER A 27 -13.54 4.08 -1.63
CA SER A 27 -12.98 5.43 -1.49
C SER A 27 -11.87 5.74 -2.50
N THR A 28 -11.57 7.04 -2.62
CA THR A 28 -10.34 7.57 -3.21
C THR A 28 -9.41 8.02 -2.09
N VAL A 29 -8.12 7.71 -2.19
CA VAL A 29 -7.08 8.06 -1.21
C VAL A 29 -5.93 8.75 -1.92
N GLU A 30 -5.58 9.94 -1.45
CA GLU A 30 -4.57 10.82 -2.06
C GLU A 30 -3.57 11.28 -1.00
N ARG A 31 -2.30 11.39 -1.37
CA ARG A 31 -1.26 12.07 -0.59
C ARG A 31 -1.15 13.50 -1.06
N GLY A 32 -1.02 14.43 -0.14
CA GLY A 32 -0.88 15.85 -0.43
C GLY A 32 -0.41 16.59 0.81
N ARG A 33 -0.66 17.90 0.82
CA ARG A 33 -0.32 18.78 1.93
C ARG A 33 -1.59 19.29 2.58
N PHE A 34 -1.59 19.34 3.90
CA PHE A 34 -2.71 19.88 4.68
C PHE A 34 -2.24 21.05 5.53
N LYS A 35 -2.92 22.19 5.36
CA LYS A 35 -2.72 23.38 6.19
C LYS A 35 -3.48 23.22 7.50
N SER A 36 -2.77 22.72 8.50
CA SER A 36 -3.25 22.67 9.88
C SER A 36 -3.10 24.04 10.55
N ASP A 37 -3.68 24.20 11.75
CA ASP A 37 -3.56 25.46 12.50
C ASP A 37 -2.12 25.71 12.99
N THR A 38 -1.28 24.67 13.07
CA THR A 38 0.13 24.75 13.50
C THR A 38 1.12 24.83 12.34
N GLY A 39 0.63 24.85 11.09
CA GLY A 39 1.47 24.84 9.89
C GLY A 39 1.04 23.80 8.86
N GLU A 40 1.76 23.76 7.75
CA GLU A 40 1.50 22.81 6.68
C GLU A 40 2.21 21.47 6.97
N VAL A 41 1.50 20.35 6.78
CA VAL A 41 2.02 19.00 7.03
C VAL A 41 1.73 18.07 5.87
N ASP A 42 2.57 17.06 5.68
CA ASP A 42 2.28 15.94 4.77
C ASP A 42 1.09 15.14 5.31
N ALA A 43 0.12 14.89 4.43
CA ALA A 43 -1.15 14.33 4.83
C ALA A 43 -1.73 13.41 3.75
N VAL A 44 -2.69 12.58 4.18
CA VAL A 44 -3.45 11.67 3.33
C VAL A 44 -4.94 12.01 3.44
N LEU A 45 -5.54 12.34 2.31
CA LEU A 45 -6.96 12.60 2.17
C LEU A 45 -7.67 11.33 1.72
N ARG A 46 -8.74 10.95 2.42
CA ARG A 46 -9.70 9.95 1.94
C ARG A 46 -11.02 10.62 1.61
N ARG A 47 -11.57 10.34 0.43
CA ARG A 47 -12.87 10.86 -0.04
C ARG A 47 -13.82 9.74 -0.46
N LEU A 48 -15.11 10.02 -0.35
CA LEU A 48 -16.18 9.11 -0.77
C LEU A 48 -16.98 9.62 -1.99
N ASP A 49 -16.53 10.68 -2.66
CA ASP A 49 -17.37 11.34 -3.66
C ASP A 49 -17.40 10.66 -5.03
N GLU A 50 -16.34 9.93 -5.34
CA GLU A 50 -16.17 9.16 -6.57
C GLU A 50 -16.62 7.70 -6.44
N VAL A 51 -17.16 7.29 -5.27
CA VAL A 51 -17.58 5.90 -5.08
C VAL A 51 -18.86 5.60 -5.85
N PRO A 52 -19.02 4.36 -6.38
CA PRO A 52 -20.26 3.93 -7.00
C PRO A 52 -21.47 4.06 -6.07
N TRP A 53 -22.64 4.39 -6.61
CA TRP A 53 -23.86 4.58 -5.82
C TRP A 53 -24.25 3.33 -5.01
N TRP A 54 -24.00 2.14 -5.56
CA TRP A 54 -24.35 0.85 -4.94
C TRP A 54 -23.49 0.51 -3.72
N SER A 55 -22.25 1.00 -3.66
CA SER A 55 -21.33 0.76 -2.53
C SER A 55 -21.41 1.85 -1.46
N PHE A 56 -22.06 2.97 -1.76
CA PHE A 56 -22.00 4.20 -0.97
C PHE A 56 -22.38 4.01 0.52
N VAL A 57 -23.45 3.26 0.81
CA VAL A 57 -23.90 3.04 2.20
C VAL A 57 -22.84 2.28 3.00
N LEU A 58 -22.25 1.24 2.40
CA LEU A 58 -21.19 0.48 3.02
C LEU A 58 -19.91 1.32 3.15
N ALA A 59 -19.54 2.07 2.11
CA ALA A 59 -18.41 2.99 2.13
C ALA A 59 -18.53 4.02 3.26
N ARG A 60 -19.72 4.61 3.44
CA ARG A 60 -20.02 5.56 4.53
C ARG A 60 -19.95 4.89 5.90
N HIS A 61 -20.40 3.64 6.04
CA HIS A 61 -20.27 2.89 7.29
C HIS A 61 -18.79 2.66 7.65
N LEU A 62 -17.99 2.17 6.71
CA LEU A 62 -16.54 1.94 6.89
C LEU A 62 -15.80 3.23 7.22
N PHE A 63 -16.14 4.32 6.53
CA PHE A 63 -15.60 5.65 6.79
C PHE A 63 -15.93 6.14 8.21
N ALA A 64 -17.17 5.97 8.67
CA ALA A 64 -17.56 6.36 10.03
C ALA A 64 -16.79 5.56 11.11
N ARG A 65 -16.49 4.28 10.85
CA ARG A 65 -15.65 3.45 11.72
C ARG A 65 -14.22 3.95 11.76
N GLU A 66 -13.62 4.21 10.60
CA GLU A 66 -12.26 4.76 10.49
C GLU A 66 -12.15 6.08 11.25
N ARG A 67 -13.10 7.01 11.02
CA ARG A 67 -13.17 8.29 11.74
C ARG A 67 -13.19 8.09 13.26
N LYS A 68 -14.05 7.20 13.76
CA LYS A 68 -14.15 6.90 15.20
C LYS A 68 -12.87 6.29 15.77
N ALA A 69 -12.27 5.36 15.03
CA ALA A 69 -11.05 4.68 15.45
C ALA A 69 -9.84 5.62 15.47
N LEU A 70 -9.65 6.44 14.44
CA LEU A 70 -8.58 7.43 14.38
C LEU A 70 -8.75 8.51 15.46
N ALA A 71 -9.99 8.96 15.73
CA ALA A 71 -10.26 9.90 16.82
C ALA A 71 -9.85 9.33 18.20
N ARG A 72 -10.11 8.04 18.44
CA ARG A 72 -9.68 7.36 19.69
C ARG A 72 -8.18 7.03 19.71
N ALA A 73 -7.56 6.88 18.53
CA ALA A 73 -6.15 6.55 18.40
C ALA A 73 -5.21 7.76 18.48
N LYS A 74 -5.76 8.98 18.50
CA LYS A 74 -5.01 10.24 18.57
C LYS A 74 -3.99 10.20 19.72
N GLY A 75 -2.73 10.49 19.40
CA GLY A 75 -1.63 10.52 20.37
C GLY A 75 -1.17 9.16 20.90
N LEU A 76 -1.69 8.04 20.38
CA LEU A 76 -1.20 6.71 20.75
C LEU A 76 0.08 6.31 20.02
N ASP A 77 0.51 7.09 19.01
CA ASP A 77 1.68 6.76 18.17
C ASP A 77 1.55 5.32 17.61
N ALA A 78 0.34 4.98 17.14
CA ALA A 78 0.01 3.65 16.64
C ALA A 78 -0.31 3.64 15.14
N GLY A 79 -0.73 4.78 14.61
CA GLY A 79 -1.16 4.98 13.25
C GLY A 79 -1.25 6.48 12.97
N PRO A 80 -1.83 6.87 11.83
CA PRO A 80 -1.84 8.26 11.42
C PRO A 80 -2.78 9.07 12.32
N ASP A 81 -2.35 10.27 12.73
CA ASP A 81 -3.21 11.18 13.48
C ASP A 81 -4.35 11.71 12.61
N LEU A 82 -5.56 11.80 13.19
CA LEU A 82 -6.68 12.43 12.52
C LEU A 82 -6.50 13.96 12.55
N LEU A 83 -6.17 14.55 11.40
CA LEU A 83 -5.97 15.99 11.26
C LEU A 83 -7.29 16.72 11.08
N TRP A 84 -8.19 16.14 10.29
CA TRP A 84 -9.54 16.66 10.08
C TRP A 84 -10.50 15.55 9.67
N ALA A 85 -11.78 15.70 10.01
CA ALA A 85 -12.82 14.81 9.51
C ALA A 85 -14.12 15.58 9.27
N GLY A 86 -14.64 15.47 8.05
CA GLY A 86 -15.99 15.87 7.68
C GLY A 86 -16.94 14.67 7.66
N ASP A 87 -17.93 14.79 6.77
CA ASP A 87 -19.01 13.81 6.62
C ASP A 87 -18.71 12.77 5.55
N ARG A 88 -17.97 13.14 4.50
CA ARG A 88 -17.60 12.27 3.37
C ARG A 88 -16.12 12.36 2.99
N ALA A 89 -15.34 13.14 3.73
CA ALA A 89 -13.89 13.22 3.59
C ALA A 89 -13.20 13.31 4.95
N LEU A 90 -12.02 12.71 5.06
CA LEU A 90 -11.15 12.88 6.24
C LEU A 90 -9.71 13.05 5.80
N VAL A 91 -8.95 13.81 6.58
CA VAL A 91 -7.53 14.04 6.39
C VAL A 91 -6.80 13.48 7.60
N ARG A 92 -5.78 12.66 7.35
CA ARG A 92 -4.93 12.05 8.36
C ARG A 92 -3.46 12.38 8.09
N GLY A 93 -2.62 12.37 9.12
CA GLY A 93 -1.19 12.56 8.96
C GLY A 93 -0.58 11.51 8.05
N PHE A 94 0.39 11.91 7.25
CA PHE A 94 1.21 10.96 6.51
C PHE A 94 2.23 10.32 7.45
N ILE A 95 2.37 8.99 7.38
CA ILE A 95 3.42 8.28 8.11
C ILE A 95 4.55 8.02 7.13
N ASN A 96 5.73 8.55 7.45
CA ASN A 96 6.97 8.27 6.73
C ASN A 96 7.42 6.83 7.02
N GLY A 97 6.82 5.88 6.30
CA GLY A 97 7.10 4.46 6.48
C GLY A 97 6.74 3.63 5.25
N VAL A 98 7.50 2.56 5.07
CA VAL A 98 7.35 1.63 3.95
C VAL A 98 6.44 0.48 4.36
N ALA A 99 5.51 0.09 3.48
CA ALA A 99 4.62 -1.04 3.74
C ALA A 99 5.40 -2.36 3.95
N LEU A 100 4.94 -3.21 4.86
CA LEU A 100 5.70 -4.39 5.31
C LEU A 100 6.07 -5.35 4.18
N HIS A 101 5.19 -5.55 3.20
CA HIS A 101 5.44 -6.40 2.03
C HIS A 101 6.54 -5.86 1.10
N LEU A 102 6.82 -4.55 1.15
CA LEU A 102 7.92 -3.91 0.42
C LEU A 102 9.19 -3.90 1.28
N ALA A 103 9.06 -3.46 2.53
CA ALA A 103 10.19 -3.31 3.45
C ALA A 103 10.84 -4.64 3.84
N LYS A 104 10.06 -5.73 3.89
CA LYS A 104 10.49 -7.10 4.22
C LYS A 104 11.58 -7.15 5.31
N PRO A 105 11.30 -6.69 6.55
CA PRO A 105 12.30 -6.46 7.58
C PRO A 105 12.80 -7.77 8.21
N HIS A 106 13.51 -8.58 7.44
CA HIS A 106 14.02 -9.88 7.82
C HIS A 106 14.97 -9.76 9.02
N GLY A 107 14.76 -10.59 10.04
CA GLY A 107 15.57 -10.58 11.27
C GLY A 107 15.36 -9.37 12.19
N ASN A 108 14.53 -8.39 11.84
CA ASN A 108 14.36 -7.15 12.63
C ASN A 108 13.50 -7.39 13.89
N VAL A 109 14.14 -7.81 14.98
CA VAL A 109 13.48 -8.08 16.26
C VAL A 109 12.91 -6.80 16.90
N ALA A 110 13.56 -5.65 16.70
CA ALA A 110 13.15 -4.37 17.26
C ALA A 110 11.81 -3.90 16.68
N TYR A 111 11.62 -4.05 15.37
CA TYR A 111 10.36 -3.79 14.68
C TYR A 111 9.20 -4.62 15.26
N PHE A 112 9.36 -5.94 15.40
CA PHE A 112 8.30 -6.78 15.97
C PHE A 112 8.04 -6.52 17.46
N ARG A 113 9.03 -5.98 18.17
CA ARG A 113 8.85 -5.51 19.56
C ARG A 113 8.03 -4.23 19.59
N SER A 114 8.30 -3.25 18.72
CA SER A 114 7.50 -2.03 18.61
C SER A 114 6.07 -2.35 18.15
N ALA A 115 5.88 -3.26 17.19
CA ALA A 115 4.58 -3.72 16.72
C ALA A 115 3.70 -4.27 17.86
N LYS A 116 4.26 -5.07 18.77
CA LYS A 116 3.54 -5.54 19.96
C LYS A 116 3.20 -4.41 20.93
N ARG A 117 4.07 -3.42 21.10
CA ARG A 117 3.80 -2.26 21.96
C ARG A 117 2.68 -1.41 21.39
N MET A 118 2.73 -1.10 20.09
CA MET A 118 1.68 -0.45 19.34
C MET A 118 0.34 -1.18 19.49
N MET A 119 0.31 -2.49 19.26
CA MET A 119 -0.90 -3.31 19.43
C MET A 119 -1.50 -3.21 20.84
N ARG A 120 -0.65 -3.22 21.87
CA ARG A 120 -1.07 -3.05 23.27
C ARG A 120 -1.67 -1.67 23.51
N ARG A 121 -1.11 -0.61 22.90
CA ARG A 121 -1.67 0.76 23.00
C ARG A 121 -3.08 0.80 22.39
N LEU A 122 -3.28 0.27 21.18
CA LEU A 122 -4.59 0.18 20.55
C LEU A 122 -5.60 -0.61 21.40
N HIS A 123 -5.24 -1.82 21.83
CA HIS A 123 -6.12 -2.66 22.64
C HIS A 123 -6.46 -2.02 24.00
N ARG A 124 -5.53 -1.26 24.61
CA ARG A 124 -5.83 -0.52 25.86
C ARG A 124 -6.83 0.61 25.62
N ALA A 125 -6.78 1.27 24.47
CA ALA A 125 -7.77 2.27 24.06
C ALA A 125 -9.11 1.66 23.59
N GLY A 126 -9.28 0.33 23.70
CA GLY A 126 -10.48 -0.38 23.27
C GLY A 126 -10.61 -0.49 21.75
N ILE A 127 -9.52 -0.33 21.00
CA ILE A 127 -9.51 -0.40 19.54
C ILE A 127 -8.99 -1.78 19.12
N THR A 128 -9.73 -2.48 18.25
CA THR A 128 -9.21 -3.63 17.48
C THR A 128 -9.22 -3.26 16.01
N HIS A 129 -8.16 -3.59 15.28
CA HIS A 129 -7.97 -3.16 13.89
C HIS A 129 -8.70 -4.09 12.91
N ASN A 130 -8.75 -5.39 13.19
CA ASN A 130 -9.46 -6.45 12.44
C ASN A 130 -8.97 -6.72 11.00
N ASP A 131 -8.11 -5.88 10.43
CA ASP A 131 -7.54 -6.05 9.08
C ASP A 131 -6.01 -6.17 9.05
N LEU A 132 -5.39 -6.61 10.15
CA LEU A 132 -3.94 -6.74 10.26
C LEU A 132 -3.37 -7.98 9.54
N ALA A 133 -4.21 -8.77 8.87
CA ALA A 133 -3.76 -9.87 8.05
C ALA A 133 -2.99 -9.40 6.80
N LYS A 134 -3.33 -8.24 6.27
CA LYS A 134 -2.71 -7.65 5.08
C LYS A 134 -1.41 -6.96 5.46
N GLU A 135 -0.33 -7.30 4.77
CA GLU A 135 0.98 -6.70 5.01
C GLU A 135 1.02 -5.21 4.62
N GLN A 136 0.16 -4.76 3.69
CA GLN A 136 0.01 -3.35 3.32
C GLN A 136 -0.45 -2.44 4.47
N ASN A 137 -1.18 -2.99 5.43
CA ASN A 137 -1.69 -2.23 6.57
C ASN A 137 -0.62 -2.04 7.66
N TRP A 138 0.56 -2.65 7.50
CA TRP A 138 1.70 -2.52 8.39
C TRP A 138 2.75 -1.64 7.74
N LEU A 139 3.25 -0.64 8.46
CA LEU A 139 4.32 0.23 8.00
C LEU A 139 5.55 0.06 8.90
N VAL A 140 6.71 -0.04 8.25
CA VAL A 140 8.02 0.13 8.86
C VAL A 140 8.36 1.60 8.76
N GLY A 141 8.25 2.33 9.88
CA GLY A 141 8.61 3.74 9.96
C GLY A 141 10.10 3.94 9.72
N HIS A 142 10.49 5.12 9.26
CA HIS A 142 11.90 5.49 9.08
C HIS A 142 12.70 5.45 10.40
N ASP A 143 12.02 5.66 11.53
CA ASP A 143 12.53 5.49 12.89
C ASP A 143 12.68 4.01 13.33
N GLY A 144 12.38 3.06 12.42
CA GLY A 144 12.36 1.63 12.69
C GLY A 144 11.18 1.16 13.55
N HIS A 145 10.22 2.03 13.86
CA HIS A 145 9.02 1.67 14.58
C HIS A 145 7.92 1.13 13.67
N CYS A 146 6.93 0.52 14.30
CA CYS A 146 5.83 -0.12 13.63
C CYS A 146 4.58 0.74 13.76
N TYR A 147 4.00 1.07 12.62
CA TYR A 147 2.73 1.77 12.50
C TYR A 147 1.73 0.92 11.75
N VAL A 148 0.44 1.19 11.96
CA VAL A 148 -0.63 0.60 11.16
C VAL A 148 -1.46 1.66 10.47
N THR A 149 -1.98 1.30 9.30
CA THR A 149 -2.85 2.15 8.49
C THR A 149 -4.13 1.40 8.12
N ASP A 150 -5.09 2.13 7.56
CA ASP A 150 -6.39 1.65 7.11
C ASP A 150 -7.30 1.10 8.24
N PHE A 151 -7.88 2.02 9.01
CA PHE A 151 -8.77 1.71 10.14
C PHE A 151 -10.24 1.47 9.71
N GLN A 152 -10.53 1.28 8.42
CA GLN A 152 -11.91 1.10 7.92
C GLN A 152 -12.65 -0.08 8.59
N LEU A 153 -11.94 -1.16 8.88
CA LEU A 153 -12.52 -2.34 9.57
C LEU A 153 -12.34 -2.29 11.10
N ALA A 154 -11.68 -1.26 11.63
CA ALA A 154 -11.42 -1.16 13.06
C ALA A 154 -12.72 -1.06 13.87
N ALA A 155 -12.75 -1.73 15.02
CA ALA A 155 -13.86 -1.72 15.97
C ALA A 155 -13.43 -1.02 17.26
N CYS A 156 -14.33 -0.22 17.81
CA CYS A 156 -14.12 0.52 19.05
C CYS A 156 -15.08 -0.01 20.12
N PHE A 157 -14.52 -0.52 21.21
CA PHE A 157 -15.24 -1.08 22.35
C PHE A 157 -15.10 -0.16 23.56
N GLU A 158 -16.10 -0.15 24.44
CA GLU A 158 -16.05 0.58 25.72
C GLU A 158 -15.57 -0.32 26.86
N SER A 159 -15.86 -1.63 26.77
CA SER A 159 -15.45 -2.62 27.75
C SER A 159 -14.80 -3.83 27.09
N ARG A 160 -13.99 -4.58 27.87
CA ARG A 160 -13.27 -5.78 27.40
C ARG A 160 -14.16 -7.01 27.32
N THR A 161 -15.25 -6.89 26.56
CA THR A 161 -16.22 -7.96 26.30
C THR A 161 -15.58 -9.19 25.67
N ARG A 162 -16.31 -10.31 25.62
CA ARG A 162 -15.86 -11.52 24.94
C ARG A 162 -15.51 -11.26 23.47
N LEU A 163 -16.30 -10.43 22.78
CA LEU A 163 -16.06 -10.07 21.38
C LEU A 163 -14.76 -9.27 21.22
N PHE A 164 -14.52 -8.28 22.08
CA PHE A 164 -13.25 -7.54 22.10
C PHE A 164 -12.06 -8.49 22.28
N ARG A 165 -12.13 -9.42 23.23
CA ARG A 165 -11.04 -10.38 23.50
C ARG A 165 -10.75 -11.28 22.30
N ILE A 166 -11.79 -11.69 21.55
CA ILE A 166 -11.62 -12.48 20.33
C ILE A 166 -10.96 -11.65 19.23
N ALA A 167 -11.47 -10.44 18.96
CA ALA A 167 -10.93 -9.55 17.94
C ALA A 167 -9.45 -9.19 18.22
N ALA A 168 -9.14 -8.79 19.45
CA ALA A 168 -7.78 -8.50 19.91
C ALA A 168 -6.85 -9.72 19.80
N TYR A 169 -7.37 -10.94 20.02
CA TYR A 169 -6.61 -12.17 19.85
C TYR A 169 -6.29 -12.43 18.36
N GLU A 170 -7.22 -12.18 17.45
CA GLU A 170 -6.96 -12.30 16.01
C GLU A 170 -5.96 -11.27 15.52
N ASP A 171 -6.04 -10.01 15.96
CA ASP A 171 -5.05 -8.97 15.63
C ASP A 171 -3.64 -9.40 16.07
N LEU A 172 -3.49 -9.90 17.31
CA LEU A 172 -2.23 -10.46 17.79
C LEU A 172 -1.76 -11.64 16.93
N ARG A 173 -2.67 -12.55 16.57
CA ARG A 173 -2.34 -13.71 15.75
C ARG A 173 -1.84 -13.31 14.37
N HIS A 174 -2.39 -12.25 13.77
CA HIS A 174 -1.91 -11.73 12.49
C HIS A 174 -0.51 -11.14 12.58
N LEU A 175 -0.23 -10.34 13.63
CA LEU A 175 1.13 -9.90 13.91
C LEU A 175 2.10 -11.08 14.03
N LEU A 176 1.72 -12.15 14.72
CA LEU A 176 2.59 -13.32 14.88
C LEU A 176 2.82 -14.08 13.58
N LYS A 177 1.86 -14.08 12.64
CA LYS A 177 2.07 -14.68 11.32
C LYS A 177 3.14 -13.92 10.55
N HIS A 178 3.09 -12.59 10.57
CA HIS A 178 4.11 -11.74 9.95
C HIS A 178 5.47 -11.92 10.61
N LYS A 179 5.50 -11.95 11.94
CA LYS A 179 6.73 -12.25 12.69
C LYS A 179 7.31 -13.62 12.33
N ARG A 180 6.48 -14.64 12.10
CA ARG A 180 6.96 -15.95 11.64
C ARG A 180 7.59 -15.88 10.25
N THR A 181 7.05 -15.07 9.34
CA THR A 181 7.59 -14.91 7.99
C THR A 181 8.94 -14.20 8.01
N TYR A 182 9.04 -13.07 8.73
CA TYR A 182 10.22 -12.20 8.65
C TYR A 182 11.24 -12.42 9.77
N ALA A 183 10.85 -12.93 10.94
CA ALA A 183 11.73 -13.16 12.08
C ALA A 183 11.37 -14.45 12.84
N PRO A 184 11.41 -15.63 12.19
CA PRO A 184 11.01 -16.92 12.79
C PRO A 184 11.81 -17.26 14.05
N GLU A 185 13.12 -16.99 14.04
CA GLU A 185 14.03 -17.25 15.16
C GLU A 185 13.68 -16.43 16.40
N ALA A 186 13.05 -15.27 16.23
CA ALA A 186 12.64 -14.42 17.33
C ALA A 186 11.33 -14.87 18.00
N LEU A 187 10.66 -15.92 17.52
CA LEU A 187 9.41 -16.43 18.11
C LEU A 187 9.66 -17.13 19.45
N THR A 188 8.93 -16.70 20.47
CA THR A 188 8.90 -17.37 21.77
C THR A 188 8.02 -18.62 21.74
N ALA A 189 8.21 -19.53 22.71
CA ALA A 189 7.39 -20.74 22.84
C ALA A 189 5.88 -20.43 22.96
N LYS A 190 5.51 -19.35 23.68
CA LYS A 190 4.11 -18.91 23.79
C LYS A 190 3.54 -18.44 22.45
N GLU A 191 4.31 -17.71 21.66
CA GLU A 191 3.89 -17.26 20.33
C GLU A 191 3.71 -18.42 19.36
N ARG A 192 4.63 -19.41 19.39
CA ARG A 192 4.49 -20.66 18.63
C ARG A 192 3.20 -21.40 19.00
N LYS A 193 2.87 -21.47 20.30
CA LYS A 193 1.61 -22.07 20.78
C LYS A 193 0.37 -21.31 20.27
N ILE A 194 0.41 -19.98 20.21
CA ILE A 194 -0.69 -19.16 19.66
C ILE A 194 -0.85 -19.44 18.15
N LEU A 195 0.25 -19.51 17.40
CA LEU A 195 0.24 -19.79 15.96
C LEU A 195 -0.29 -21.20 15.63
N ALA A 196 0.07 -22.19 16.44
CA ALA A 196 -0.39 -23.58 16.31
C ALA A 196 -1.91 -23.72 16.53
N ARG A 197 -2.50 -22.87 17.37
CA ARG A 197 -3.96 -22.85 17.58
C ARG A 197 -4.65 -22.26 16.36
N LYS A 198 -5.35 -23.11 15.60
CA LYS A 198 -6.30 -22.65 14.57
C LYS A 198 -7.48 -21.97 15.27
N SER A 199 -7.57 -20.66 15.10
CA SER A 199 -8.71 -19.83 15.54
C SER A 199 -10.05 -20.47 15.18
N LEU A 200 -11.03 -20.43 16.10
CA LEU A 200 -12.41 -20.81 15.81
C LEU A 200 -12.99 -20.00 14.65
N PHE A 201 -12.63 -18.72 14.52
CA PHE A 201 -12.98 -17.90 13.35
C PHE A 201 -12.27 -18.38 12.08
N ALA A 202 -10.99 -18.76 12.15
CA ALA A 202 -10.32 -19.35 10.99
C ALA A 202 -10.92 -20.72 10.59
N ARG A 203 -11.37 -21.52 11.55
CA ARG A 203 -12.08 -22.79 11.31
C ARG A 203 -13.46 -22.55 10.69
N ILE A 204 -14.25 -21.63 11.24
CA ILE A 204 -15.55 -21.24 10.71
C ILE A 204 -15.38 -20.63 9.32
N TRP A 205 -14.45 -19.68 9.11
CA TRP A 205 -14.13 -19.13 7.79
C TRP A 205 -13.66 -20.19 6.79
N LEU A 206 -12.86 -21.17 7.21
CA LEU A 206 -12.48 -22.30 6.35
C LEU A 206 -13.68 -23.18 5.97
N MET A 207 -14.67 -23.33 6.85
CA MET A 207 -15.87 -24.15 6.65
C MET A 207 -16.98 -23.43 5.86
N THR A 208 -17.24 -22.15 6.14
CA THR A 208 -18.35 -21.36 5.58
C THR A 208 -17.85 -20.27 4.63
N GLY A 209 -16.94 -19.42 5.11
CA GLY A 209 -16.42 -18.27 4.37
C GLY A 209 -15.70 -18.66 3.08
N LYS A 210 -14.94 -19.75 3.04
CA LYS A 210 -14.18 -20.18 1.86
C LYS A 210 -15.10 -20.66 0.72
N LYS A 211 -16.28 -21.23 1.04
CA LYS A 211 -17.28 -21.65 0.04
C LYS A 211 -18.04 -20.45 -0.52
N VAL A 212 -18.48 -19.54 0.35
CA VAL A 212 -19.16 -18.30 -0.06
C VAL A 212 -18.20 -17.38 -0.83
N TYR A 213 -16.97 -17.19 -0.34
CA TYR A 213 -15.91 -16.47 -1.04
C TYR A 213 -15.63 -17.10 -2.40
N ARG A 214 -15.45 -18.43 -2.50
CA ARG A 214 -15.27 -19.12 -3.80
C ARG A 214 -16.47 -18.99 -4.73
N ALA A 215 -17.69 -18.99 -4.22
CA ALA A 215 -18.91 -18.82 -5.02
C ALA A 215 -19.05 -17.39 -5.56
N ILE A 216 -18.79 -16.39 -4.71
CA ILE A 216 -18.78 -14.97 -5.12
C ILE A 216 -17.59 -14.68 -6.05
N THR A 217 -16.41 -15.23 -5.78
CA THR A 217 -15.24 -15.05 -6.67
C THR A 217 -15.38 -15.84 -7.97
N ARG A 218 -16.10 -16.96 -8.02
CA ARG A 218 -16.37 -17.67 -9.29
C ARG A 218 -17.51 -17.06 -10.10
N GLY A 219 -18.44 -16.34 -9.46
CA GLY A 219 -19.59 -15.72 -10.13
C GLY A 219 -19.43 -14.24 -10.49
N ILE A 220 -18.60 -13.47 -9.75
CA ILE A 220 -18.51 -12.01 -9.89
C ILE A 220 -17.05 -11.49 -9.91
N PHE A 221 -16.09 -12.12 -9.22
CA PHE A 221 -14.70 -11.64 -9.17
C PHE A 221 -13.68 -12.77 -9.13
N ASN A 222 -13.24 -13.27 -10.29
CA ASN A 222 -12.21 -14.32 -10.38
C ASN A 222 -10.82 -13.74 -10.06
N PHE A 223 -10.59 -13.42 -8.78
CA PHE A 223 -9.38 -12.73 -8.36
C PHE A 223 -8.93 -13.15 -6.95
N THR A 224 -7.65 -13.53 -6.84
CA THR A 224 -6.94 -13.66 -5.58
C THR A 224 -5.76 -12.72 -5.60
N ASP A 225 -5.99 -11.47 -5.19
CA ASP A 225 -4.90 -10.57 -4.83
C ASP A 225 -4.35 -10.95 -3.46
N ARG A 226 -3.05 -11.08 -3.34
CA ARG A 226 -2.36 -11.04 -2.05
C ARG A 226 -1.55 -9.76 -1.86
N GLU A 227 -1.30 -9.01 -2.93
CA GLU A 227 -0.29 -7.94 -2.99
C GLU A 227 -0.86 -6.59 -3.43
N GLY A 228 -2.18 -6.50 -3.67
CA GLY A 228 -2.89 -5.26 -4.00
C GLY A 228 -2.65 -4.77 -5.43
N GLY A 229 -1.98 -5.57 -6.27
CA GLY A 229 -1.61 -5.19 -7.63
C GLY A 229 -2.73 -5.28 -8.67
N GLY A 230 -3.93 -5.74 -8.27
CA GLY A 230 -5.09 -5.78 -9.14
C GLY A 230 -5.05 -6.85 -10.23
N ARG A 231 -6.16 -7.01 -10.95
CA ARG A 231 -6.37 -8.07 -11.95
C ARG A 231 -5.32 -8.05 -13.07
N ARG A 232 -4.85 -6.85 -13.44
CA ARG A 232 -3.87 -6.67 -14.50
C ARG A 232 -2.49 -7.21 -14.12
N LEU A 233 -2.03 -7.03 -12.88
CA LEU A 233 -0.74 -7.57 -12.46
C LEU A 233 -0.74 -9.10 -12.47
N VAL A 234 -1.83 -9.73 -12.06
CA VAL A 234 -1.90 -11.19 -11.94
C VAL A 234 -2.12 -11.87 -13.31
N ASN A 235 -2.96 -11.28 -14.16
CA ASN A 235 -3.38 -11.93 -15.41
C ASN A 235 -2.64 -11.40 -16.64
N ASP A 236 -2.45 -10.09 -16.73
CA ASP A 236 -1.94 -9.44 -17.93
C ASP A 236 -0.41 -9.40 -17.91
N ALA A 237 0.19 -9.07 -16.75
CA ALA A 237 1.63 -8.87 -16.65
C ALA A 237 2.47 -10.10 -17.07
N PRO A 238 2.11 -11.37 -16.74
CA PRO A 238 2.88 -12.52 -17.24
C PRO A 238 2.88 -12.61 -18.77
N VAL A 239 1.72 -12.40 -19.41
CA VAL A 239 1.60 -12.44 -20.87
C VAL A 239 2.38 -11.30 -21.51
N LEU A 240 2.29 -10.09 -20.95
CA LEU A 240 3.05 -8.93 -21.42
C LEU A 240 4.55 -9.13 -21.24
N MET A 241 4.98 -9.74 -20.13
CA MET A 241 6.38 -10.07 -19.87
C MET A 241 6.94 -11.03 -20.93
N ASP A 242 6.18 -12.08 -21.26
CA ASP A 242 6.56 -13.04 -22.28
C ASP A 242 6.67 -12.39 -23.67
N LEU A 243 5.79 -11.42 -23.98
CA LEU A 243 5.87 -10.67 -25.23
C LEU A 243 7.08 -9.74 -25.27
N ILE A 244 7.35 -8.99 -24.20
CA ILE A 244 8.51 -8.09 -24.10
C ILE A 244 9.81 -8.89 -24.28
N ARG A 245 9.92 -10.06 -23.65
CA ARG A 245 11.11 -10.93 -23.71
C ARG A 245 11.33 -11.60 -25.07
N LYS A 246 10.38 -11.54 -26.01
CA LYS A 246 10.61 -12.03 -27.38
C LYS A 246 11.52 -11.09 -28.19
N ASN A 247 11.62 -9.83 -27.79
CA ASN A 247 12.50 -8.89 -28.46
C ASN A 247 13.97 -9.16 -28.05
N PRO A 248 14.88 -9.47 -28.99
CA PRO A 248 16.24 -9.90 -28.66
C PRO A 248 17.10 -8.79 -28.03
N SER A 249 16.69 -7.53 -28.16
CA SER A 249 17.37 -6.39 -27.55
C SER A 249 17.04 -6.25 -26.05
N VAL A 250 16.07 -7.01 -25.53
CA VAL A 250 15.69 -7.00 -24.11
C VAL A 250 16.52 -8.02 -23.34
N ARG A 251 17.31 -7.56 -22.38
CA ARG A 251 18.07 -8.44 -21.47
C ARG A 251 17.19 -9.02 -20.36
N ASP A 252 16.37 -8.18 -19.75
CA ASP A 252 15.43 -8.57 -18.69
C ASP A 252 14.31 -7.52 -18.59
N ALA A 253 13.26 -7.81 -17.84
CA ALA A 253 12.18 -6.87 -17.60
C ALA A 253 11.46 -7.15 -16.28
N ALA A 254 10.89 -6.09 -15.69
CA ALA A 254 10.06 -6.15 -14.50
C ALA A 254 8.78 -5.33 -14.72
N ILE A 255 7.61 -5.91 -14.38
CA ILE A 255 6.32 -5.22 -14.45
C ILE A 255 5.76 -5.12 -13.05
N VAL A 256 5.38 -3.90 -12.66
CA VAL A 256 4.75 -3.60 -11.37
C VAL A 256 3.43 -2.87 -11.60
N ALA A 257 2.53 -2.93 -10.61
CA ALA A 257 1.26 -2.22 -10.64
C ALA A 257 1.31 -0.93 -9.83
N PHE A 258 0.51 0.04 -10.25
CA PHE A 258 0.31 1.30 -9.54
C PHE A 258 -1.15 1.75 -9.64
N ALA A 259 -1.55 2.67 -8.77
CA ALA A 259 -2.89 3.25 -8.81
C ALA A 259 -2.99 4.26 -9.98
N ASP A 260 -3.85 3.97 -10.94
CA ASP A 260 -4.04 4.82 -12.13
C ASP A 260 -5.37 5.59 -12.06
N ARG A 261 -5.34 6.87 -12.40
CA ARG A 261 -6.53 7.74 -12.36
C ARG A 261 -7.59 7.36 -13.40
N ARG A 262 -7.22 6.73 -14.52
CA ARG A 262 -8.18 6.41 -15.60
C ARG A 262 -8.76 5.01 -15.48
N THR A 263 -7.92 4.04 -15.15
CA THR A 263 -8.24 2.60 -15.18
C THR A 263 -8.32 1.97 -13.78
N GLY A 264 -7.98 2.73 -12.73
CA GLY A 264 -7.93 2.25 -11.35
C GLY A 264 -6.60 1.54 -11.03
N VAL A 265 -6.18 0.62 -11.90
CA VAL A 265 -4.91 -0.12 -11.77
C VAL A 265 -4.15 -0.07 -13.10
N GLY A 266 -3.02 0.63 -13.09
CA GLY A 266 -2.08 0.71 -14.21
C GLY A 266 -0.92 -0.28 -14.05
N LEU A 267 -0.26 -0.59 -15.18
CA LEU A 267 0.98 -1.35 -15.20
C LEU A 267 2.13 -0.46 -15.65
N TYR A 268 3.28 -0.60 -14.98
CA TYR A 268 4.54 0.04 -15.33
C TYR A 268 5.56 -1.05 -15.63
N ALA A 269 6.10 -1.06 -16.84
CA ALA A 269 7.14 -1.97 -17.28
C ALA A 269 8.51 -1.27 -17.29
N PHE A 270 9.47 -1.84 -16.58
CA PHE A 270 10.87 -1.49 -16.64
C PHE A 270 11.58 -2.53 -17.49
N VAL A 271 12.23 -2.10 -18.57
CA VAL A 271 12.84 -2.98 -19.57
C VAL A 271 14.34 -2.72 -19.61
N GLU A 272 15.13 -3.74 -19.29
CA GLU A 272 16.58 -3.67 -19.30
C GLU A 272 17.11 -3.82 -20.74
N ALA A 273 17.59 -2.72 -21.32
CA ALA A 273 18.15 -2.69 -22.67
C ALA A 273 19.07 -1.48 -22.87
N GLU A 274 19.90 -1.49 -23.92
CA GLU A 274 20.85 -0.40 -24.22
C GLU A 274 20.26 0.73 -25.05
N GLN A 275 19.17 0.45 -25.77
CA GLN A 275 18.63 1.35 -26.80
C GLN A 275 17.35 2.03 -26.29
N PRO A 276 17.37 3.34 -25.96
CA PRO A 276 16.17 4.04 -25.50
C PRO A 276 15.02 4.04 -26.53
N ALA A 277 15.35 3.99 -27.83
CA ALA A 277 14.37 3.91 -28.91
C ALA A 277 13.49 2.65 -28.87
N LEU A 278 13.91 1.62 -28.14
CA LEU A 278 13.17 0.37 -27.96
C LEU A 278 11.81 0.59 -27.26
N GLU A 279 11.67 1.67 -26.50
CA GLU A 279 10.43 1.99 -25.79
C GLU A 279 9.23 2.13 -26.75
N SER A 280 9.36 2.95 -27.79
CA SER A 280 8.29 3.16 -28.78
C SER A 280 8.03 1.92 -29.63
N GLN A 281 9.08 1.15 -29.93
CA GLN A 281 8.95 -0.12 -30.63
C GLN A 281 8.12 -1.13 -29.82
N LEU A 282 8.49 -1.36 -28.55
CA LEU A 282 7.77 -2.28 -27.67
C LEU A 282 6.32 -1.84 -27.45
N GLN A 283 6.08 -0.53 -27.31
CA GLN A 283 4.72 -0.01 -27.18
C GLN A 283 3.85 -0.39 -28.39
N ASN A 284 4.38 -0.23 -29.61
CA ASN A 284 3.68 -0.55 -30.86
C ASN A 284 3.50 -2.05 -31.07
N GLU A 285 4.52 -2.85 -30.75
CA GLU A 285 4.46 -4.32 -30.81
C GLU A 285 3.39 -4.87 -29.86
N LEU A 286 3.37 -4.40 -28.60
CA LEU A 286 2.38 -4.83 -27.61
C LEU A 286 0.96 -4.35 -27.97
N ALA A 287 0.82 -3.14 -28.54
CA ALA A 287 -0.49 -2.64 -28.98
C ALA A 287 -1.04 -3.40 -30.20
N SER A 288 -0.14 -3.90 -31.06
CA SER A 288 -0.50 -4.68 -32.26
C SER A 288 -0.71 -6.17 -31.95
N ALA A 289 -0.12 -6.66 -30.86
CA ALA A 289 -0.37 -8.01 -30.37
C ALA A 289 -1.85 -8.13 -29.97
N LYS A 290 -2.54 -9.15 -30.48
CA LYS A 290 -3.92 -9.50 -30.09
C LYS A 290 -3.96 -10.08 -28.66
N GLY A 291 -3.49 -9.31 -27.68
CA GLY A 291 -3.28 -9.69 -26.30
C GLY A 291 -3.89 -8.69 -25.31
N PRO A 292 -3.51 -8.76 -24.01
CA PRO A 292 -3.97 -7.79 -23.03
C PRO A 292 -3.46 -6.38 -23.35
N LYS A 293 -4.17 -5.36 -22.85
CA LYS A 293 -3.80 -3.96 -23.06
C LYS A 293 -2.36 -3.71 -22.57
N PRO A 294 -1.51 -3.00 -23.35
CA PRO A 294 -0.15 -2.68 -22.95
C PRO A 294 -0.06 -1.96 -21.60
N PRO A 295 1.13 -1.99 -20.96
CA PRO A 295 1.41 -1.14 -19.81
C PRO A 295 1.17 0.35 -20.12
N GLU A 296 0.69 1.09 -19.13
CA GLU A 296 0.53 2.56 -19.23
C GLU A 296 1.88 3.26 -19.37
N HIS A 297 2.93 2.66 -18.79
CA HIS A 297 4.30 3.13 -18.92
C HIS A 297 5.23 1.97 -19.27
N ILE A 298 6.08 2.19 -20.26
CA ILE A 298 7.25 1.39 -20.55
C ILE A 298 8.45 2.32 -20.39
N GLN A 299 9.44 1.92 -19.61
CA GLN A 299 10.68 2.66 -19.44
C GLN A 299 11.84 1.72 -19.72
N VAL A 300 12.62 2.06 -20.73
CA VAL A 300 13.89 1.38 -20.99
C VAL A 300 14.93 1.92 -20.01
N VAL A 301 15.63 1.01 -19.33
CA VAL A 301 16.64 1.31 -18.32
C VAL A 301 17.92 0.54 -18.65
N HIS A 302 19.07 1.11 -18.29
CA HIS A 302 20.35 0.44 -18.56
C HIS A 302 20.50 -0.86 -17.75
N ALA A 303 20.06 -0.86 -16.48
CA ALA A 303 20.13 -2.00 -15.58
C ALA A 303 18.98 -1.97 -14.57
N LEU A 304 18.44 -3.13 -14.21
CA LEU A 304 17.49 -3.26 -13.10
C LEU A 304 18.21 -3.36 -11.75
N PRO A 305 17.68 -2.77 -10.67
CA PRO A 305 18.21 -3.01 -9.32
C PRO A 305 18.00 -4.48 -8.94
N ARG A 306 19.00 -5.13 -8.34
CA ARG A 306 18.97 -6.58 -8.05
C ARG A 306 19.31 -6.88 -6.59
N ASP A 307 18.69 -7.93 -6.05
CA ASP A 307 19.01 -8.43 -4.72
C ASP A 307 20.31 -9.26 -4.73
N ALA A 308 20.75 -9.72 -3.55
CA ALA A 308 21.94 -10.57 -3.42
C ALA A 308 21.86 -11.89 -4.20
N ASN A 309 20.69 -12.30 -4.67
CA ASN A 309 20.47 -13.48 -5.50
C ASN A 309 20.33 -13.14 -7.00
N GLY A 310 20.57 -11.88 -7.40
CA GLY A 310 20.45 -11.40 -8.78
C GLY A 310 19.01 -11.18 -9.24
N ARG A 311 18.01 -11.27 -8.36
CA ARG A 311 16.60 -11.05 -8.74
C ARG A 311 16.27 -9.57 -8.76
N PRO A 312 15.46 -9.09 -9.73
CA PRO A 312 15.02 -7.70 -9.74
C PRO A 312 14.32 -7.30 -8.44
N ARG A 313 14.72 -6.17 -7.86
CA ARG A 313 14.14 -5.56 -6.66
C ARG A 313 12.84 -4.86 -7.02
N THR A 314 11.79 -5.64 -7.26
CA THR A 314 10.47 -5.13 -7.67
C THR A 314 9.86 -4.20 -6.63
N GLU A 315 10.21 -4.32 -5.34
CA GLU A 315 9.75 -3.40 -4.30
C GLU A 315 10.21 -1.96 -4.53
N LEU A 316 11.42 -1.74 -5.06
CA LEU A 316 11.92 -0.40 -5.38
C LEU A 316 11.23 0.15 -6.62
N LEU A 317 11.11 -0.68 -7.66
CA LEU A 317 10.42 -0.34 -8.90
C LEU A 317 8.95 -0.01 -8.66
N GLN A 318 8.30 -0.68 -7.70
CA GLN A 318 6.94 -0.39 -7.29
C GLN A 318 6.83 1.00 -6.63
N LEU A 319 7.78 1.40 -5.78
CA LEU A 319 7.81 2.76 -5.23
C LEU A 319 8.05 3.82 -6.31
N VAL A 320 8.88 3.52 -7.32
CA VAL A 320 9.04 4.39 -8.50
C VAL A 320 7.71 4.54 -9.23
N ALA A 321 7.04 3.42 -9.55
CA ALA A 321 5.77 3.43 -10.27
C ALA A 321 4.65 4.14 -9.49
N MET A 322 4.63 4.00 -8.16
CA MET A 322 3.72 4.72 -7.26
C MET A 322 4.12 6.19 -7.01
N ASN A 323 5.25 6.63 -7.56
CA ASN A 323 5.81 7.98 -7.39
C ASN A 323 6.05 8.34 -5.90
N GLN A 324 6.47 7.35 -5.09
CA GLN A 324 6.79 7.47 -3.67
C GLN A 324 8.31 7.45 -3.44
N ILE A 325 9.01 8.35 -4.12
CA ILE A 325 10.48 8.34 -4.21
C ILE A 325 11.15 8.59 -2.85
N ASP A 326 10.53 9.39 -2.00
CA ASP A 326 10.98 9.66 -0.64
C ASP A 326 11.04 8.41 0.26
N LEU A 327 10.32 7.35 -0.10
CA LEU A 327 10.34 6.07 0.61
C LEU A 327 11.40 5.09 0.10
N ILE A 328 12.11 5.42 -0.98
CA ILE A 328 13.12 4.55 -1.58
C ILE A 328 14.44 4.62 -0.81
N GLU A 329 14.86 5.82 -0.40
CA GLU A 329 16.15 6.06 0.26
C GLU A 329 16.43 5.08 1.42
N PRO A 330 15.49 4.81 2.35
CA PRO A 330 15.73 3.89 3.46
C PRO A 330 15.86 2.41 3.05
N MET A 331 15.52 2.09 1.80
CA MET A 331 15.57 0.73 1.24
C MET A 331 16.82 0.47 0.40
N ILE A 332 17.63 1.51 0.14
CA ILE A 332 18.89 1.41 -0.59
C ILE A 332 19.92 0.73 0.31
N THR A 333 20.49 -0.37 -0.17
CA THR A 333 21.43 -1.20 0.59
C THR A 333 22.84 -1.20 0.02
N SER A 334 23.05 -0.57 -1.14
CA SER A 334 24.35 -0.48 -1.82
C SER A 334 24.48 0.80 -2.66
N ASP A 335 25.71 1.25 -2.90
CA ASP A 335 25.97 2.40 -3.77
C ASP A 335 25.65 2.09 -5.25
N SER A 336 25.77 0.82 -5.65
CA SER A 336 25.31 0.36 -6.97
C SER A 336 23.80 0.51 -7.13
N ASP A 337 23.00 0.15 -6.10
CA ASP A 337 21.55 0.37 -6.12
C ASP A 337 21.24 1.85 -6.29
N ARG A 338 21.96 2.72 -5.58
CA ARG A 338 21.79 4.17 -5.65
C ARG A 338 22.06 4.71 -7.06
N ALA A 339 23.14 4.26 -7.70
CA ALA A 339 23.50 4.70 -9.05
C ALA A 339 22.44 4.28 -10.08
N PHE A 340 21.98 3.03 -10.05
CA PHE A 340 20.94 2.56 -10.97
C PHE A 340 19.60 3.23 -10.72
N LEU A 341 19.22 3.40 -9.45
CA LEU A 341 17.97 4.08 -9.11
C LEU A 341 17.99 5.53 -9.56
N LYS A 342 19.12 6.24 -9.45
CA LYS A 342 19.22 7.63 -9.91
C LYS A 342 18.82 7.76 -11.39
N ASP A 343 19.37 6.92 -12.27
CA ASP A 343 19.03 6.91 -13.70
C ASP A 343 17.55 6.61 -13.95
N ILE A 344 17.00 5.62 -13.24
CA ILE A 344 15.58 5.26 -13.32
C ILE A 344 14.69 6.41 -12.84
N LEU A 345 15.08 7.11 -11.77
CA LEU A 345 14.33 8.20 -11.18
C LEU A 345 14.33 9.46 -12.07
N ASP A 346 15.46 9.78 -12.69
CA ASP A 346 15.60 10.95 -13.57
C ASP A 346 14.80 10.77 -14.87
N SER A 347 14.68 9.54 -15.37
CA SER A 347 13.98 9.20 -16.61
C SER A 347 12.55 8.66 -16.43
N ARG A 348 12.00 8.71 -15.20
CA ARG A 348 10.68 8.15 -14.88
C ARG A 348 9.53 8.82 -15.64
N LYS A 349 8.57 8.01 -16.08
CA LYS A 349 7.47 8.44 -16.97
C LYS A 349 6.26 9.04 -16.23
N ASN A 350 6.23 8.91 -14.92
CA ASN A 350 5.15 9.40 -14.04
C ASN A 350 5.50 10.74 -13.33
N LEU A 351 6.49 11.49 -13.85
CA LEU A 351 6.89 12.81 -13.33
C LEU A 351 5.70 13.76 -13.11
N ARG A 352 4.76 13.76 -14.07
CA ARG A 352 3.60 14.65 -14.08
C ARG A 352 2.52 14.30 -13.07
N ASP A 353 2.60 13.16 -12.39
CA ASP A 353 1.62 12.78 -11.37
C ASP A 353 1.88 13.48 -10.01
N ARG A 354 3.00 14.21 -9.88
CA ARG A 354 3.41 14.96 -8.70
C ARG A 354 3.23 16.46 -8.93
N PHE A 355 1.99 16.93 -8.94
CA PHE A 355 1.75 18.38 -8.84
C PHE A 355 2.11 18.79 -7.39
N ASN A 356 3.12 19.66 -7.20
CA ASN A 356 3.47 20.38 -5.94
C ASN A 356 4.46 19.78 -4.90
N PHE A 357 5.49 19.01 -5.28
CA PHE A 357 6.56 18.62 -4.32
C PHE A 357 7.98 19.06 -4.74
N GLU A 358 8.12 20.09 -5.57
CA GLU A 358 9.44 20.51 -6.10
C GLU A 358 10.38 21.20 -5.09
N ALA A 359 10.04 21.31 -3.80
CA ALA A 359 10.85 22.13 -2.90
C ALA A 359 12.08 21.44 -2.27
N ASP A 360 12.10 20.13 -1.98
CA ASP A 360 13.11 19.61 -1.02
C ASP A 360 13.87 18.31 -1.35
N LEU A 361 13.77 17.78 -2.57
CA LEU A 361 14.66 16.68 -3.00
C LEU A 361 15.85 17.21 -3.80
N LYS A 362 16.68 18.05 -3.16
CA LYS A 362 18.09 18.11 -3.55
C LYS A 362 18.74 16.83 -3.05
N LEU A 363 18.95 15.87 -3.94
CA LEU A 363 19.94 14.81 -3.69
C LEU A 363 21.24 15.53 -3.30
N PRO A 364 21.82 15.29 -2.10
CA PRO A 364 23.13 15.85 -1.79
C PRO A 364 24.11 15.38 -2.86
N SER A 365 24.82 16.35 -3.43
CA SER A 365 25.86 16.10 -4.43
C SER A 365 27.05 15.47 -3.71
N ALA A 366 27.47 14.30 -4.22
CA ALA A 366 28.74 13.60 -4.00
C ALA A 366 29.25 13.45 -2.55
#